data_AF-A0A1Q4YJI9-F1
#
_entry.id   AF-A0A1Q4YJI9-F1
#
_cell.length_a   1.000
_cell.length_b   1.000
_cell.length_c   1.000
_cell.angle_alpha   90.00
_cell.angle_beta   90.00
_cell.angle_gamma   90.00
#
_symmetry.space_group_name_H-M   'P 1'
#
loop_
_entity.id
_entity.type
_entity.pdbx_description
1 polymer ?
#
loop_
_entity_poly.entity_id
_entity_poly.type
_entity_poly.pdbx_seq_one_letter_code
_entity_poly.pdbx_strand_id
1 'polypeptide(L)'
;MDRLISTCALRYIPRGLLGHVRPGGIVVAPMARDWWSGALVQLHVRNDGTATGTFRGGASYMPMRAHRTAHAHPVDATTGRPRRPGLEPAQILTLGFALYAGARLPGVAVTHLTTPNGVQVWTSCADGAAATAATGDDVWQYGPRNLWEEIEQAHLEYAALGHPEPDQFGLTVTDQGQQVWLQAPGRVIETAGE
;
A
#
# COMPACT_ATOMS: atom_id res chain seq x y z
N MET A 1 25.83 -11.23 4.99
CA MET A 1 25.25 -12.42 4.32
C MET A 1 24.93 -12.10 2.88
N ASP A 2 24.82 -13.11 2.02
CA ASP A 2 24.59 -12.92 0.58
C ASP A 2 23.09 -12.94 0.21
N ARG A 3 22.27 -13.58 1.05
CA ARG A 3 20.81 -13.61 0.91
C ARG A 3 20.15 -13.46 2.27
N LEU A 4 19.07 -12.70 2.30
CA LEU A 4 18.19 -12.56 3.46
C LEU A 4 16.76 -12.79 3.01
N ILE A 5 16.08 -13.71 3.67
CA ILE A 5 14.68 -14.03 3.42
C ILE A 5 13.91 -13.74 4.70
N SER A 6 12.95 -12.82 4.62
CA SER A 6 12.01 -12.62 5.72
C SER A 6 10.82 -13.57 5.57
N THR A 7 10.55 -14.36 6.60
CA THR A 7 9.37 -15.24 6.67
C THR A 7 8.20 -14.59 7.41
N CYS A 8 8.29 -13.28 7.66
CA CYS A 8 7.22 -12.46 8.26
C CYS A 8 7.08 -11.15 7.48
N ALA A 9 5.86 -10.62 7.41
CA ALA A 9 5.59 -9.41 6.63
C ALA A 9 6.15 -8.15 7.32
N LEU A 10 6.73 -7.26 6.51
CA LEU A 10 7.34 -6.01 6.97
C LEU A 10 6.59 -4.77 6.45
N ARG A 11 6.45 -3.71 7.27
CA ARG A 11 5.94 -2.40 6.80
C ARG A 11 6.97 -1.63 6.01
N TYR A 12 8.20 -1.71 6.48
CA TYR A 12 9.37 -1.14 5.87
C TYR A 12 10.53 -2.09 6.05
N ILE A 13 11.52 -2.01 5.17
CA ILE A 13 12.76 -2.78 5.30
C ILE A 13 13.64 -2.08 6.35
N PRO A 14 13.90 -2.68 7.53
CA PRO A 14 14.70 -2.02 8.55
C PRO A 14 16.14 -1.83 8.09
N ARG A 15 16.71 -0.64 8.32
CA ARG A 15 18.12 -0.37 7.96
C ARG A 15 19.10 -1.34 8.61
N GLY A 16 18.85 -1.71 9.86
CA GLY A 16 19.65 -2.71 10.56
C GLY A 16 19.68 -4.04 9.81
N LEU A 17 18.55 -4.46 9.22
CA LEU A 17 18.45 -5.70 8.46
C LEU A 17 19.23 -5.61 7.13
N LEU A 18 19.17 -4.48 6.43
CA LEU A 18 19.98 -4.21 5.23
C LEU A 18 21.48 -4.21 5.52
N GLY A 19 21.92 -3.63 6.64
CA GLY A 19 23.33 -3.57 7.02
C GLY A 19 23.99 -4.94 7.24
N HIS A 20 23.20 -6.00 7.45
CA HIS A 20 23.74 -7.36 7.56
C HIS A 20 23.92 -8.04 6.19
N VAL A 21 23.45 -7.45 5.09
CA VAL A 21 23.55 -7.98 3.73
C VAL A 21 24.70 -7.29 3.01
N ARG A 22 25.57 -8.07 2.38
CA ARG A 22 26.71 -7.53 1.63
C ARG A 22 26.21 -6.83 0.36
N PRO A 23 26.95 -5.84 -0.17
CA PRO A 23 26.70 -5.34 -1.51
C PRO A 23 26.65 -6.46 -2.55
N GLY A 24 25.71 -6.38 -3.48
CA GLY A 24 25.36 -7.45 -4.43
C GLY A 24 24.43 -8.53 -3.86
N GLY A 25 24.20 -8.54 -2.55
CA GLY A 25 23.31 -9.48 -1.89
C GLY A 25 21.83 -9.21 -2.17
N ILE A 26 20.99 -10.20 -1.87
CA ILE A 26 19.56 -10.19 -2.17
C ILE A 26 18.74 -10.19 -0.88
N VAL A 27 17.74 -9.33 -0.79
CA VAL A 27 16.72 -9.33 0.25
C VAL A 27 15.39 -9.72 -0.38
N VAL A 28 14.73 -10.74 0.16
CA VAL A 28 13.36 -11.12 -0.21
C VAL A 28 12.48 -10.93 1.02
N ALA A 29 11.48 -10.07 0.91
CA ALA A 29 10.61 -9.77 2.04
C ALA A 29 9.15 -9.64 1.59
N PRO A 30 8.21 -10.33 2.27
CA PRO A 30 6.80 -9.99 2.14
C PRO A 30 6.56 -8.66 2.85
N MET A 31 5.68 -7.86 2.28
CA MET A 31 5.39 -6.51 2.73
C MET A 31 3.92 -6.40 3.14
N ALA A 32 3.66 -5.66 4.21
CA ALA A 32 2.33 -5.35 4.71
C ALA A 32 2.28 -3.87 5.11
N ARG A 33 1.69 -3.05 4.25
CA ARG A 33 1.50 -1.60 4.37
C ARG A 33 0.06 -1.28 4.79
N ASP A 34 -0.23 0.00 5.01
CA ASP A 34 -1.54 0.44 5.52
C ASP A 34 -2.67 0.18 4.52
N TRP A 35 -2.40 0.38 3.23
CA TRP A 35 -3.37 0.13 2.15
C TRP A 35 -3.42 -1.35 1.71
N TRP A 36 -2.30 -2.06 1.84
CA TRP A 36 -2.15 -3.37 1.21
C TRP A 36 -1.35 -4.34 2.07
N SER A 37 -1.76 -5.60 2.05
CA SER A 37 -0.99 -6.69 2.64
C SER A 37 -0.66 -7.73 1.59
N GLY A 38 0.58 -8.21 1.64
CA GLY A 38 0.96 -9.43 0.94
C GLY A 38 1.45 -9.21 -0.47
N ALA A 39 2.34 -8.25 -0.70
CA ALA A 39 3.21 -8.24 -1.88
C ALA A 39 4.61 -8.71 -1.48
N LEU A 40 5.25 -9.50 -2.33
CA LEU A 40 6.62 -9.96 -2.15
C LEU A 40 7.57 -9.02 -2.88
N VAL A 41 8.57 -8.46 -2.20
CA VAL A 41 9.62 -7.66 -2.86
C VAL A 41 10.94 -8.42 -2.89
N GLN A 42 11.65 -8.32 -4.01
CA GLN A 42 13.02 -8.77 -4.14
C GLN A 42 13.91 -7.54 -4.37
N LEU A 43 14.84 -7.29 -3.46
CA LEU A 43 15.75 -6.16 -3.51
C LEU A 43 17.20 -6.64 -3.67
N HIS A 44 17.98 -5.89 -4.42
CA HIS A 44 19.42 -6.02 -4.54
C HIS A 44 20.09 -4.90 -3.76
N VAL A 45 20.98 -5.26 -2.84
CA VAL A 45 21.76 -4.30 -2.06
C VAL A 45 22.89 -3.75 -2.92
N ARG A 46 22.98 -2.43 -3.02
CA ARG A 46 23.99 -1.71 -3.80
C ARG A 46 25.22 -1.40 -2.93
N ASN A 47 26.31 -1.00 -3.58
CA ASN A 47 27.58 -0.66 -2.91
C ASN A 47 27.47 0.57 -1.99
N ASP A 48 26.51 1.45 -2.26
CA ASP A 48 26.22 2.64 -1.45
C ASP A 48 25.33 2.33 -0.23
N GLY A 49 24.97 1.07 0.00
CA GLY A 49 24.10 0.64 1.10
C GLY A 49 22.60 0.81 0.82
N THR A 50 22.21 1.35 -0.33
CA THR A 50 20.82 1.37 -0.78
C THR A 50 20.39 -0.01 -1.28
N ALA A 51 19.09 -0.25 -1.37
CA ALA A 51 18.55 -1.46 -1.97
C ALA A 51 17.45 -1.14 -2.97
N THR A 52 17.44 -1.81 -4.12
CA THR A 52 16.42 -1.58 -5.15
C THR A 52 15.96 -2.89 -5.76
N GLY A 53 14.71 -2.96 -6.21
CA GLY A 53 14.21 -4.08 -6.99
C GLY A 53 12.70 -4.05 -7.13
N THR A 54 12.14 -5.14 -7.65
CA THR A 54 10.73 -5.20 -8.07
C THR A 54 9.88 -6.02 -7.12
N PHE A 55 8.57 -5.76 -7.14
CA PHE A 55 7.60 -6.68 -6.55
C PHE A 55 7.48 -7.92 -7.44
N ARG A 56 7.24 -9.07 -6.82
CA ARG A 56 7.22 -10.40 -7.46
C ARG A 56 5.84 -11.06 -7.33
N GLY A 57 4.80 -10.24 -7.22
CA GLY A 57 3.42 -10.67 -7.02
C GLY A 57 3.01 -10.76 -5.55
N GLY A 58 1.89 -11.44 -5.32
CA GLY A 58 1.26 -11.54 -4.01
C GLY A 58 1.85 -12.65 -3.14
N ALA A 59 2.11 -12.36 -1.86
CA ALA A 59 2.45 -13.34 -0.85
C ALA A 59 2.03 -12.85 0.55
N SER A 60 0.98 -13.44 1.12
CA SER A 60 0.45 -13.07 2.44
C SER A 60 1.18 -13.81 3.56
N TYR A 61 1.79 -13.06 4.48
CA TYR A 61 2.49 -13.59 5.65
C TYR A 61 2.02 -12.88 6.91
N MET A 62 2.19 -13.55 8.06
CA MET A 62 1.95 -12.92 9.35
C MET A 62 2.87 -11.71 9.55
N PRO A 63 2.35 -10.53 9.91
CA PRO A 63 3.19 -9.38 10.22
C PRO A 63 4.13 -9.67 11.38
N MET A 64 5.39 -9.22 11.27
CA MET A 64 6.32 -9.22 12.39
C MET A 64 5.68 -8.50 13.58
N ARG A 65 5.89 -8.98 14.82
CA ARG A 65 5.23 -8.40 16.02
C ARG A 65 5.40 -6.89 16.12
N ALA A 66 6.62 -6.39 15.89
CA ALA A 66 6.93 -4.96 15.89
C ALA A 66 6.32 -4.18 14.71
N HIS A 67 5.82 -4.87 13.68
CA HIS A 67 5.23 -4.30 12.46
C HIS A 67 3.71 -4.52 12.37
N ARG A 68 3.06 -5.01 13.43
CA ARG A 68 1.58 -5.10 13.48
C ARG A 68 0.96 -3.71 13.42
N THR A 69 -0.16 -3.59 12.72
CA THR A 69 -0.98 -2.36 12.68
C THR A 69 -1.57 -2.15 14.07
N ALA A 70 -1.47 -0.92 14.59
CA ALA A 70 -2.35 -0.46 15.66
C ALA A 70 -3.73 -0.18 15.04
N HIS A 71 -4.80 -0.56 15.73
CA HIS A 71 -6.22 -0.47 15.37
C HIS A 71 -6.61 0.66 14.40
N ALA A 72 -7.67 0.41 13.61
CA ALA A 72 -8.31 1.39 12.73
C ALA A 72 -8.36 2.79 13.37
N HIS A 73 -8.06 3.82 12.59
CA HIS A 73 -8.04 5.18 13.11
C HIS A 73 -9.43 5.55 13.64
N PRO A 74 -9.51 6.31 14.75
CA PRO A 74 -10.80 6.74 15.29
C PRO A 74 -11.56 7.54 14.24
N VAL A 75 -12.83 7.20 14.05
CA VAL A 75 -13.72 7.83 13.06
C VAL A 75 -14.74 8.69 13.78
N ASP A 76 -14.91 9.93 13.33
CA ASP A 76 -16.03 10.77 13.77
C ASP A 76 -17.32 10.38 13.04
N ALA A 77 -18.05 9.42 13.61
CA ALA A 77 -19.31 8.93 13.07
C ALA A 77 -20.42 9.99 12.96
N THR A 78 -20.29 11.15 13.62
CA THR A 78 -21.32 12.22 13.58
C THR A 78 -21.32 13.00 12.27
N THR A 79 -20.26 12.85 11.46
CA THR A 79 -20.02 13.63 10.25
C THR A 79 -20.41 12.90 8.96
N GLY A 80 -21.16 11.79 9.07
CA GLY A 80 -21.49 10.90 7.96
C GLY A 80 -22.18 11.62 6.80
N ARG A 81 -21.57 11.54 5.62
CA ARG A 81 -22.08 12.10 4.35
C ARG A 81 -22.22 10.99 3.31
N PRO A 82 -23.43 10.69 2.82
CA PRO A 82 -23.63 9.70 1.77
C PRO A 82 -23.24 10.26 0.40
N ARG A 83 -22.75 9.38 -0.48
CA ARG A 83 -22.42 9.69 -1.88
C ARG A 83 -22.59 8.44 -2.72
N ARG A 84 -23.06 8.61 -3.96
CA ARG A 84 -23.05 7.51 -4.93
C ARG A 84 -21.61 7.05 -5.22
N PRO A 85 -21.36 5.73 -5.30
CA PRO A 85 -20.05 5.22 -5.69
C PRO A 85 -19.76 5.58 -7.15
N GLY A 86 -18.59 6.19 -7.41
CA GLY A 86 -18.01 6.30 -8.74
C GLY A 86 -17.02 5.17 -9.06
N LEU A 87 -16.74 4.30 -8.08
CA LEU A 87 -15.81 3.18 -8.17
C LEU A 87 -16.36 1.99 -7.39
N GLU A 88 -16.28 0.78 -7.98
CA GLU A 88 -16.70 -0.44 -7.26
C GLU A 88 -15.64 -0.83 -6.21
N PRO A 89 -16.04 -1.18 -4.97
CA PRO A 89 -15.09 -1.51 -3.90
C PRO A 89 -14.15 -2.67 -4.23
N ALA A 90 -14.55 -3.60 -5.12
CA ALA A 90 -13.70 -4.69 -5.55
C ALA A 90 -12.49 -4.22 -6.39
N GLN A 91 -12.61 -3.10 -7.11
CA GLN A 91 -11.54 -2.60 -7.98
C GLN A 91 -10.32 -2.11 -7.19
N ILE A 92 -10.54 -1.64 -5.96
CA ILE A 92 -9.46 -1.13 -5.11
C ILE A 92 -8.65 -2.22 -4.40
N LEU A 93 -9.06 -3.49 -4.52
CA LEU A 93 -8.42 -4.64 -3.89
C LEU A 93 -7.46 -5.39 -4.81
N THR A 94 -7.30 -4.95 -6.07
CA THR A 94 -6.30 -5.52 -6.98
C THR A 94 -4.90 -5.17 -6.49
N LEU A 95 -3.94 -6.11 -6.61
CA LEU A 95 -2.59 -5.88 -6.10
C LEU A 95 -1.89 -4.70 -6.80
N GLY A 96 -2.08 -4.55 -8.11
CA GLY A 96 -1.50 -3.44 -8.88
C GLY A 96 -2.00 -2.09 -8.39
N PHE A 97 -3.32 -1.92 -8.23
CA PHE A 97 -3.87 -0.68 -7.69
C PHE A 97 -3.46 -0.47 -6.23
N ALA A 98 -3.45 -1.53 -5.41
CA ALA A 98 -3.09 -1.41 -4.00
C ALA A 98 -1.62 -0.97 -3.80
N LEU A 99 -0.69 -1.39 -4.66
CA LEU A 99 0.70 -0.91 -4.70
C LEU A 99 0.77 0.57 -5.09
N TYR A 100 0.01 0.98 -6.09
CA TYR A 100 -0.08 2.37 -6.53
C TYR A 100 -0.67 3.28 -5.44
N ALA A 101 -1.87 2.97 -4.97
CA ALA A 101 -2.59 3.73 -3.97
C ALA A 101 -1.85 3.78 -2.63
N GLY A 102 -1.22 2.68 -2.20
CA GLY A 102 -0.42 2.67 -0.97
C GLY A 102 0.86 3.54 -1.02
N ALA A 103 1.29 3.94 -2.22
CA ALA A 103 2.36 4.92 -2.42
C ALA A 103 1.80 6.33 -2.59
N ARG A 104 0.72 6.47 -3.36
CA ARG A 104 0.05 7.74 -3.68
C ARG A 104 -0.70 8.35 -2.49
N LEU A 105 -1.29 7.52 -1.63
CA LEU A 105 -2.14 7.90 -0.48
C LEU A 105 -1.54 7.33 0.83
N PRO A 106 -0.36 7.80 1.28
CA PRO A 106 0.27 7.31 2.48
C PRO A 106 -0.59 7.59 3.72
N GLY A 107 -0.64 6.64 4.65
CA GLY A 107 -1.41 6.76 5.89
C GLY A 107 -2.90 6.47 5.75
N VAL A 108 -3.41 6.16 4.55
CA VAL A 108 -4.76 5.61 4.40
C VAL A 108 -4.71 4.10 4.63
N ALA A 109 -5.35 3.67 5.72
CA ALA A 109 -5.51 2.27 6.07
C ALA A 109 -6.78 1.69 5.42
N VAL A 110 -6.68 0.50 4.85
CA VAL A 110 -7.80 -0.19 4.18
C VAL A 110 -8.03 -1.55 4.81
N THR A 111 -9.29 -1.84 5.16
CA THR A 111 -9.75 -3.16 5.59
C THR A 111 -10.93 -3.56 4.73
N HIS A 112 -11.02 -4.84 4.36
CA HIS A 112 -12.13 -5.33 3.56
C HIS A 112 -12.73 -6.61 4.13
N LEU A 113 -13.97 -6.86 3.75
CA LEU A 113 -14.70 -8.09 3.98
C LEU A 113 -15.32 -8.54 2.65
N THR A 114 -15.01 -9.76 2.23
CA THR A 114 -15.71 -10.40 1.11
C THR A 114 -16.96 -11.08 1.62
N THR A 115 -18.10 -10.77 1.00
CA THR A 115 -19.42 -11.32 1.32
C THR A 115 -19.98 -12.03 0.08
N PRO A 116 -21.03 -12.86 0.21
CA PRO A 116 -21.72 -13.44 -0.95
C PRO A 116 -22.27 -12.39 -1.93
N ASN A 117 -22.56 -11.18 -1.44
CA ASN A 117 -23.16 -10.09 -2.22
C ASN A 117 -22.12 -9.13 -2.81
N GLY A 118 -20.83 -9.37 -2.59
CA GLY A 118 -19.74 -8.51 -3.07
C GLY A 118 -18.75 -8.15 -1.97
N VAL A 119 -18.17 -6.96 -2.07
CA VAL A 119 -17.08 -6.52 -1.18
C VAL A 119 -17.54 -5.33 -0.36
N GLN A 120 -17.24 -5.35 0.93
CA GLN A 120 -17.32 -4.19 1.80
C GLN A 120 -15.91 -3.73 2.18
N VAL A 121 -15.65 -2.44 2.08
CA VAL A 121 -14.36 -1.81 2.40
C VAL A 121 -14.58 -0.70 3.42
N TRP A 122 -13.66 -0.62 4.39
CA TRP A 122 -13.48 0.49 5.30
C TRP A 122 -12.12 1.10 5.08
N THR A 123 -12.08 2.42 4.90
CA THR A 123 -10.85 3.19 4.84
C THR A 123 -10.81 4.20 5.96
N SER A 124 -9.62 4.44 6.51
CA SER A 124 -9.44 5.41 7.60
C SER A 124 -8.05 6.03 7.55
N CYS A 125 -7.92 7.25 8.06
CA CYS A 125 -6.64 7.94 8.16
C CYS A 125 -6.49 8.60 9.55
N ALA A 126 -5.25 8.91 9.93
CA ALA A 126 -4.90 9.41 11.25
C ALA A 126 -5.53 10.78 11.60
N ASP A 127 -5.95 11.54 10.61
CA ASP A 127 -6.67 12.81 10.78
C ASP A 127 -8.18 12.64 11.04
N GLY A 128 -8.64 11.39 11.20
CA GLY A 128 -10.04 11.05 11.49
C GLY A 128 -10.92 10.96 10.25
N ALA A 129 -10.36 11.17 9.05
CA ALA A 129 -11.08 10.94 7.81
C ALA A 129 -11.30 9.44 7.59
N ALA A 130 -12.47 9.06 7.11
CA ALA A 130 -12.80 7.66 6.86
C ALA A 130 -13.86 7.52 5.75
N ALA A 131 -13.91 6.35 5.11
CA ALA A 131 -15.01 5.99 4.22
C ALA A 131 -15.41 4.53 4.39
N THR A 132 -16.69 4.25 4.16
CA THR A 132 -17.24 2.89 4.06
C THR A 132 -17.93 2.75 2.72
N ALA A 133 -17.61 1.69 1.98
CA ALA A 133 -18.21 1.40 0.69
C ALA A 133 -18.56 -0.09 0.61
N ALA A 134 -19.74 -0.41 0.11
CA ALA A 134 -20.17 -1.78 -0.13
C ALA A 134 -20.70 -1.91 -1.56
N THR A 135 -20.48 -3.07 -2.18
CA THR A 135 -20.99 -3.36 -3.53
C THR A 135 -22.51 -3.14 -3.59
N GLY A 136 -22.93 -2.26 -4.50
CA GLY A 136 -24.35 -1.94 -4.72
C GLY A 136 -24.95 -0.89 -3.77
N ASP A 137 -24.20 -0.38 -2.80
CA ASP A 137 -24.64 0.64 -1.85
C ASP A 137 -23.97 2.00 -2.06
N ASP A 138 -24.54 3.04 -1.45
CA ASP A 138 -23.89 4.35 -1.34
C ASP A 138 -22.64 4.28 -0.46
N VAL A 139 -21.65 5.10 -0.81
CA VAL A 139 -20.45 5.33 -0.02
C VAL A 139 -20.76 6.31 1.09
N TRP A 140 -20.34 5.98 2.30
CA TRP A 140 -20.39 6.87 3.45
C TRP A 140 -19.02 7.43 3.76
N GLN A 141 -18.89 8.75 3.83
CA GLN A 141 -17.64 9.44 4.18
C GLN A 141 -17.77 10.16 5.52
N TYR A 142 -16.67 10.21 6.26
CA TYR A 142 -16.59 10.75 7.62
C TYR A 142 -15.31 11.57 7.79
N GLY A 143 -15.33 12.51 8.74
CA GLY A 143 -14.19 13.33 9.12
C GLY A 143 -13.97 14.54 8.19
N PRO A 144 -12.76 15.13 8.22
CA PRO A 144 -12.46 16.39 7.54
C PRO A 144 -12.21 16.26 6.03
N ARG A 145 -11.86 15.05 5.54
CA ARG A 145 -11.57 14.80 4.13
C ARG A 145 -12.57 13.83 3.50
N ASN A 146 -12.65 13.89 2.18
CA ASN A 146 -13.44 12.95 1.37
C ASN A 146 -12.52 11.84 0.87
N LEU A 147 -12.14 10.90 1.74
CA LEU A 147 -11.16 9.87 1.39
C LEU A 147 -11.58 9.10 0.14
N TRP A 148 -12.86 8.77 -0.02
CA TRP A 148 -13.30 7.98 -1.16
C TRP A 148 -13.07 8.69 -2.49
N GLU A 149 -13.25 10.01 -2.52
CA GLU A 149 -12.95 10.82 -3.71
C GLU A 149 -11.44 10.83 -4.02
N GLU A 150 -10.58 10.86 -3.00
CA GLU A 150 -9.13 10.70 -3.18
C GLU A 150 -8.79 9.30 -3.76
N ILE A 151 -9.49 8.25 -3.33
CA ILE A 151 -9.33 6.89 -3.89
C ILE A 151 -9.79 6.83 -5.34
N GLU A 152 -10.97 7.40 -5.65
CA GLU A 152 -11.50 7.48 -7.02
C GLU A 152 -10.50 8.21 -7.93
N GLN A 153 -9.95 9.33 -7.46
CA GLN A 153 -8.96 10.09 -8.21
C GLN A 153 -7.67 9.29 -8.44
N ALA A 154 -7.13 8.63 -7.41
CA ALA A 154 -5.96 7.76 -7.55
C ALA A 154 -6.24 6.58 -8.51
N HIS A 155 -7.47 6.08 -8.54
CA HIS A 155 -7.87 5.02 -9.48
C HIS A 155 -7.92 5.52 -10.93
N LEU A 156 -8.39 6.74 -11.17
CA LEU A 156 -8.33 7.35 -12.50
C LEU A 156 -6.87 7.57 -12.96
N GLU A 157 -5.99 8.02 -12.07
CA GLU A 157 -4.55 8.15 -12.34
C GLU A 157 -3.93 6.79 -12.67
N TYR A 158 -4.23 5.75 -11.90
CA TYR A 158 -3.78 4.37 -12.15
C TYR A 158 -4.29 3.81 -13.48
N ALA A 159 -5.55 4.05 -13.81
CA ALA A 159 -6.14 3.64 -15.09
C ALA A 159 -5.48 4.36 -16.28
N ALA A 160 -5.16 5.65 -16.13
CA ALA A 160 -4.43 6.42 -17.15
C ALA A 160 -3.00 5.91 -17.38
N LEU A 161 -2.41 5.22 -16.40
CA LEU A 161 -1.13 4.52 -16.53
C LEU A 161 -1.25 3.14 -17.21
N GLY A 162 -2.47 2.73 -17.58
CA GLY A 162 -2.74 1.48 -18.31
C GLY A 162 -2.88 0.25 -17.43
N HIS A 163 -3.29 0.41 -16.17
CA HIS A 163 -3.43 -0.68 -15.18
C HIS A 163 -2.14 -1.51 -15.03
N PRO A 164 -1.02 -0.90 -14.60
CA PRO A 164 0.25 -1.60 -14.51
C PRO A 164 0.18 -2.82 -13.59
N GLU A 165 0.86 -3.88 -14.02
CA GLU A 165 0.96 -5.15 -13.30
C GLU A 165 1.91 -5.03 -12.10
N PRO A 166 1.75 -5.88 -11.04
CA PRO A 166 2.56 -5.79 -9.84
C PRO A 166 4.08 -5.86 -10.07
N ASP A 167 4.54 -6.60 -11.08
CA ASP A 167 5.96 -6.75 -11.40
C ASP A 167 6.60 -5.51 -12.07
N GLN A 168 5.77 -4.58 -12.55
CA GLN A 168 6.20 -3.27 -13.03
C GLN A 168 6.46 -2.30 -11.88
N PHE A 169 5.97 -2.58 -10.68
CA PHE A 169 6.29 -1.79 -9.50
C PHE A 169 7.60 -2.24 -8.89
N GLY A 170 8.31 -1.28 -8.28
CA GLY A 170 9.46 -1.60 -7.46
C GLY A 170 9.61 -0.67 -6.28
N LEU A 171 10.61 -1.00 -5.46
CA LEU A 171 10.90 -0.32 -4.22
C LEU A 171 12.38 0.04 -4.21
N THR A 172 12.68 1.28 -3.86
CA THR A 172 14.03 1.73 -3.53
C THR A 172 14.07 2.07 -2.05
N VAL A 173 15.02 1.51 -1.32
CA VAL A 173 15.26 1.74 0.09
C VAL A 173 16.58 2.47 0.24
N THR A 174 16.55 3.62 0.90
CA THR A 174 17.70 4.48 1.18
C THR A 174 17.84 4.72 2.68
N ASP A 175 18.80 5.53 3.07
CA ASP A 175 18.95 6.04 4.43
C ASP A 175 17.79 6.97 4.87
N GLN A 176 17.20 7.69 3.91
CA GLN A 176 16.10 8.63 4.11
C GLN A 176 14.72 7.95 4.17
N GLY A 177 14.57 6.73 3.65
CA GLY A 177 13.29 6.03 3.68
C GLY A 177 13.15 4.99 2.58
N GLN A 178 11.92 4.74 2.17
CA GLN A 178 11.61 3.81 1.09
C GLN A 178 10.58 4.42 0.13
N GLN A 179 10.84 4.31 -1.16
CA GLN A 179 10.05 4.93 -2.22
C GLN A 179 9.61 3.86 -3.20
N VAL A 180 8.31 3.83 -3.50
CA VAL A 180 7.75 2.97 -4.54
C VAL A 180 7.84 3.72 -5.87
N TRP A 181 8.22 2.99 -6.90
CA TRP A 181 8.33 3.52 -8.26
C TRP A 181 7.64 2.59 -9.25
N LEU A 182 7.33 3.13 -10.42
CA LEU A 182 6.67 2.43 -11.50
C LEU A 182 7.60 2.30 -12.71
N GLN A 183 7.79 1.08 -13.22
CA GLN A 183 8.67 0.67 -14.32
C GLN A 183 10.17 0.88 -14.10
N ALA A 184 10.59 2.01 -13.54
CA ALA A 184 11.99 2.33 -13.31
C ALA A 184 12.20 3.11 -12.00
N PRO A 185 13.35 2.96 -11.31
CA PRO A 185 13.64 3.65 -10.05
C PRO A 185 13.53 5.19 -10.07
N GLY A 186 13.66 5.82 -11.23
CA GLY A 186 13.51 7.27 -11.40
C GLY A 186 12.07 7.76 -11.55
N ARG A 187 11.10 6.84 -11.71
CA ARG A 187 9.66 7.16 -11.82
C ARG A 187 8.97 6.88 -10.48
N VAL A 188 9.37 7.63 -9.46
CA VAL A 188 8.80 7.54 -8.12
C VAL A 188 7.32 7.94 -8.18
N ILE A 189 6.47 7.20 -7.46
CA ILE A 189 5.06 7.57 -7.30
C ILE A 189 5.00 8.65 -6.21
N GLU A 190 4.61 9.86 -6.60
CA GLU A 190 4.53 11.01 -5.71
C GLU A 190 3.29 10.93 -4.81
N THR A 191 3.41 11.43 -3.59
CA THR A 191 2.30 11.51 -2.62
C THR A 191 1.26 12.52 -3.09
N ALA A 192 -0.02 12.22 -2.91
CA ALA A 192 -1.09 13.19 -3.16
C ALA A 192 -1.06 14.29 -2.10
N GLY A 193 -1.00 15.55 -2.54
CA GLY A 193 -1.05 16.72 -1.66
C GLY A 193 0.30 17.36 -1.29
N GLU A 194 1.38 17.03 -1.99
CA GLU A 194 2.56 17.91 -2.11
C GLU A 194 2.38 18.95 -3.22
#